data_AF-A0A7K2Q5N2-F1
#
_entry.id   AF-A0A7K2Q5N2-F1
#
_cell.length_a   1.000
_cell.length_b   1.000
_cell.length_c   1.000
_cell.angle_alpha   90.00
_cell.angle_beta   90.00
_cell.angle_gamma   90.00
#
_symmetry.space_group_name_H-M   'P 1'
#
loop_
_entity.id
_entity.type
_entity.pdbx_description
1 polymer ?
#
loop_
_entity_poly.entity_id
_entity_poly.type
_entity_poly.pdbx_seq_one_letter_code
_entity_poly.pdbx_strand_id
1 'polypeptide(L)'
;MDLLPTTAAPGVAERAEALADAACELHDAASTPASWSAAAVEDAVEAMETTALALAAAHPDAAAAMLIIGQQLAQLRERLGLPPGEHTAGPDEDEHQEQAVAPPTPIRRPRQRRGLGPGYQGLRIPPGRTATGR
;
A
#
# COMPACT_ATOMS: atom_id res chain seq x y z
N MET A 1 -4.97 29.72 9.89
CA MET A 1 -4.68 28.69 8.87
C MET A 1 -3.36 28.10 9.28
N ASP A 2 -3.39 26.89 9.82
CA ASP A 2 -2.15 26.19 10.13
C ASP A 2 -1.48 25.87 8.79
N LEU A 3 -0.18 26.13 8.71
CA LEU A 3 0.61 25.82 7.52
C LEU A 3 1.29 24.48 7.74
N LEU A 4 1.40 23.68 6.68
CA LEU A 4 2.21 22.47 6.72
C LEU A 4 3.67 22.85 7.02
N PRO A 5 4.40 22.00 7.79
CA PRO A 5 5.83 22.20 8.00
C PRO A 5 6.59 22.09 6.67
N THR A 6 7.67 22.85 6.52
CA THR A 6 8.53 22.81 5.33
C THR A 6 9.42 21.57 5.25
N THR A 7 9.57 20.84 6.35
CA THR A 7 10.35 19.60 6.44
C THR A 7 9.46 18.46 6.89
N ALA A 8 9.44 17.37 6.13
CA ALA A 8 8.76 16.14 6.53
C ALA A 8 9.49 15.45 7.70
N ALA A 9 8.77 14.63 8.46
CA ALA A 9 9.40 13.76 9.45
C ALA A 9 10.33 12.74 8.76
N PRO A 10 11.35 12.20 9.46
CA PRO A 10 12.28 11.24 8.88
C PRO A 10 11.57 10.05 8.22
N GLY A 11 11.93 9.75 6.97
CA GLY A 11 11.35 8.64 6.21
C GLY A 11 9.98 8.93 5.57
N VAL A 12 9.31 10.05 5.91
CA VAL A 12 8.01 10.40 5.31
C VAL A 12 8.20 10.92 3.89
N ALA A 13 9.20 11.78 3.64
CA ALA A 13 9.47 12.31 2.32
C ALA A 13 9.81 11.18 1.33
N GLU A 14 10.71 10.27 1.71
CA GLU A 14 11.15 9.16 0.88
C GLU A 14 10.01 8.17 0.59
N ARG A 15 9.10 7.95 1.56
CA ARG A 15 7.91 7.10 1.35
C ARG A 15 6.87 7.78 0.47
N ALA A 16 6.68 9.09 0.62
CA ALA A 16 5.77 9.85 -0.23
C ALA A 16 6.26 9.87 -1.69
N GLU A 17 7.57 10.02 -1.89
CA GLU A 17 8.21 9.89 -3.20
C GLU A 17 8.02 8.48 -3.78
N ALA A 18 8.34 7.44 -3.01
CA ALA A 18 8.16 6.05 -3.47
C ALA A 18 6.69 5.70 -3.77
N LEU A 19 5.74 6.28 -3.03
CA LEU A 19 4.30 6.13 -3.30
C LEU A 19 3.92 6.81 -4.62
N ALA A 20 4.45 8.00 -4.89
CA ALA A 20 4.19 8.70 -6.14
C ALA A 20 4.74 7.91 -7.34
N ASP A 21 5.97 7.38 -7.23
CA ASP A 21 6.56 6.53 -8.27
C ASP A 21 5.73 5.26 -8.50
N ALA A 22 5.35 4.56 -7.43
CA ALA A 22 4.53 3.35 -7.52
C ALA A 22 3.14 3.63 -8.15
N ALA A 23 2.55 4.80 -7.87
CA ALA A 23 1.29 5.20 -8.48
C ALA A 23 1.43 5.44 -9.99
N CYS A 24 2.53 6.06 -10.43
CA CYS A 24 2.85 6.21 -11.86
C CYS A 24 3.08 4.85 -12.53
N GLU A 25 3.89 3.97 -11.93
CA GLU A 25 4.15 2.63 -12.46
C GLU A 25 2.86 1.80 -12.58
N LEU A 26 1.98 1.87 -11.56
CA LEU A 26 0.68 1.21 -11.58
C LEU A 26 -0.20 1.77 -12.71
N HIS A 27 -0.23 3.09 -12.90
CA HIS A 27 -0.98 3.73 -13.98
C HIS A 27 -0.51 3.25 -15.36
N ASP A 28 0.80 3.21 -15.60
CA ASP A 28 1.38 2.76 -16.86
C ASP A 28 1.06 1.28 -17.14
N ALA A 29 1.13 0.43 -16.09
CA ALA A 29 0.79 -0.98 -16.19
C ALA A 29 -0.73 -1.24 -16.38
N ALA A 30 -1.58 -0.34 -15.88
CA ALA A 30 -3.04 -0.41 -15.95
C ALA A 30 -3.61 0.03 -17.31
N SER A 31 -2.99 -0.39 -18.41
CA SER A 31 -3.28 0.16 -19.75
C SER A 31 -4.67 -0.25 -20.29
N THR A 32 -5.33 -1.26 -19.72
CA THR A 32 -6.68 -1.69 -20.12
C THR A 32 -7.49 -2.19 -18.93
N PRO A 33 -8.84 -2.18 -18.98
CA PRO A 33 -9.65 -2.82 -17.92
C PRO A 33 -9.31 -4.30 -17.70
N ALA A 34 -8.85 -5.00 -18.74
CA ALA A 34 -8.48 -6.41 -18.67
C ALA A 34 -7.16 -6.68 -17.91
N SER A 35 -6.35 -5.67 -17.61
CA SER A 35 -5.13 -5.83 -16.80
C SER A 35 -5.43 -5.95 -15.30
N TRP A 36 -6.67 -5.71 -14.88
CA TRP A 36 -7.08 -5.75 -13.48
C TRP A 36 -7.66 -7.10 -13.10
N SER A 37 -7.25 -7.60 -11.94
CA SER A 37 -7.91 -8.69 -11.22
C SER A 37 -8.61 -8.11 -9.99
N ALA A 38 -9.62 -8.80 -9.45
CA ALA A 38 -10.30 -8.36 -8.23
C ALA A 38 -9.33 -8.09 -7.07
N ALA A 39 -8.34 -8.98 -6.88
CA ALA A 39 -7.29 -8.80 -5.87
C ALA A 39 -6.42 -7.56 -6.13
N ALA A 40 -6.05 -7.30 -7.40
CA ALA A 40 -5.27 -6.10 -7.72
C ALA A 40 -6.07 -4.81 -7.49
N VAL A 41 -7.38 -4.83 -7.74
CA VAL A 41 -8.25 -3.70 -7.44
C VAL A 41 -8.39 -3.51 -5.93
N GLU A 42 -8.58 -4.60 -5.18
CA GLU A 42 -8.63 -4.57 -3.71
C GLU A 42 -7.35 -3.96 -3.11
N ASP A 43 -6.18 -4.46 -3.52
CA ASP A 43 -4.87 -3.97 -3.07
C ASP A 43 -4.71 -2.47 -3.38
N ALA A 44 -5.14 -2.02 -4.57
CA ALA A 44 -5.06 -0.61 -4.96
C ALA A 44 -6.00 0.28 -4.11
N VAL A 45 -7.23 -0.16 -3.86
CA VAL A 45 -8.18 0.59 -3.02
C VAL A 45 -7.72 0.63 -1.56
N GLU A 46 -7.17 -0.47 -1.02
CA GLU A 46 -6.57 -0.50 0.32
C GLU A 46 -5.39 0.46 0.45
N ALA A 47 -4.53 0.54 -0.58
CA ALA A 47 -3.43 1.50 -0.62
C ALA A 47 -3.94 2.95 -0.62
N MET A 48 -5.02 3.25 -1.36
CA MET A 48 -5.63 4.58 -1.38
C MET A 48 -6.23 4.95 -0.01
N GLU A 49 -6.93 4.03 0.65
CA GLU A 49 -7.48 4.26 2.00
C GLU A 49 -6.37 4.52 3.02
N THR A 50 -5.33 3.69 3.02
CA THR A 50 -4.17 3.85 3.91
C THR A 50 -3.49 5.20 3.70
N THR A 51 -3.35 5.61 2.43
CA THR A 51 -2.78 6.92 2.08
C THR A 51 -3.68 8.06 2.54
N ALA A 52 -5.01 7.92 2.38
CA ALA A 52 -5.96 8.91 2.84
C ALA A 52 -5.90 9.10 4.37
N LEU A 53 -5.75 8.03 5.15
CA LEU A 53 -5.57 8.12 6.61
C LEU A 53 -4.26 8.84 6.97
N ALA A 54 -3.16 8.52 6.28
CA ALA A 54 -1.89 9.19 6.51
C ALA A 54 -1.97 10.71 6.21
N LEU A 55 -2.68 11.09 5.13
CA LEU A 55 -2.90 12.49 4.78
C LEU A 55 -3.87 13.20 5.73
N ALA A 56 -4.86 12.51 6.28
CA ALA A 56 -5.78 13.07 7.26
C ALA A 56 -5.04 13.55 8.51
N ALA A 57 -3.98 12.85 8.91
CA ALA A 57 -3.13 13.24 10.05
C ALA A 57 -2.21 14.45 9.76
N ALA A 58 -2.06 14.86 8.50
CA ALA A 58 -1.13 15.93 8.13
C ALA A 58 -1.67 17.33 8.43
N HIS A 59 -3.00 17.53 8.33
CA HIS A 59 -3.62 18.85 8.49
C HIS A 59 -5.15 18.73 8.70
N PRO A 60 -5.81 19.61 9.49
CA PRO A 60 -7.27 19.57 9.70
C PRO A 60 -8.10 19.65 8.40
N ASP A 61 -7.73 20.53 7.47
CA ASP A 61 -8.42 20.60 6.17
C ASP A 61 -8.21 19.34 5.33
N ALA A 62 -7.04 18.68 5.47
CA ALA A 62 -6.80 17.39 4.82
C ALA A 62 -7.68 16.31 5.47
N ALA A 63 -7.82 16.29 6.79
CA ALA A 63 -8.72 15.36 7.47
C ALA A 63 -10.17 15.46 6.94
N ALA A 64 -10.69 16.67 6.81
CA ALA A 64 -12.04 16.89 6.27
C ALA A 64 -12.19 16.36 4.83
N ALA A 65 -11.19 16.60 3.96
CA ALA A 65 -11.20 16.09 2.60
C ALA A 65 -11.06 14.56 2.55
N MET A 66 -10.19 13.98 3.37
CA MET A 66 -9.92 12.54 3.40
C MET A 66 -11.11 11.75 3.96
N LEU A 67 -11.94 12.31 4.84
CA LEU A 67 -13.21 11.70 5.26
C LEU A 67 -14.15 11.46 4.07
N ILE A 68 -14.28 12.46 3.19
CA ILE A 68 -15.10 12.34 1.98
C ILE A 68 -14.54 11.27 1.06
N ILE A 69 -13.22 11.26 0.85
CA ILE A 69 -12.54 10.26 0.02
C ILE A 69 -12.75 8.85 0.60
N GLY A 70 -12.60 8.67 1.91
CA GLY A 70 -12.84 7.39 2.58
C GLY A 70 -14.25 6.86 2.34
N GLN A 71 -15.27 7.72 2.42
CA GLN A 71 -16.65 7.34 2.09
C GLN A 71 -16.80 6.92 0.63
N GLN A 72 -16.16 7.63 -0.30
CA GLN A 72 -16.19 7.28 -1.73
C GLN A 72 -15.49 5.95 -2.02
N LEU A 73 -14.39 5.64 -1.32
CA LEU A 73 -13.69 4.36 -1.44
C LEU A 73 -14.50 3.21 -0.86
N ALA A 74 -15.19 3.40 0.27
CA ALA A 74 -16.13 2.42 0.80
C ALA A 74 -17.27 2.10 -0.20
N GLN A 75 -17.89 3.14 -0.78
CA GLN A 75 -18.90 2.98 -1.83
C GLN A 75 -18.34 2.32 -3.10
N LEU A 76 -17.06 2.54 -3.42
CA LEU A 76 -16.39 1.88 -4.53
C LEU A 76 -16.24 0.38 -4.25
N ARG A 77 -15.81 -0.02 -3.05
CA ARG A 77 -15.71 -1.43 -2.64
C ARG A 77 -17.05 -2.15 -2.78
N GLU A 78 -18.12 -1.54 -2.28
CA GLU A 78 -19.47 -2.10 -2.40
C GLU A 78 -19.89 -2.32 -3.87
N ARG A 79 -19.69 -1.30 -4.72
CA ARG A 79 -20.03 -1.39 -6.15
C ARG A 79 -19.22 -2.45 -6.91
N LEU A 80 -18.01 -2.72 -6.45
CA LEU A 80 -17.11 -3.71 -7.04
C LEU A 80 -17.21 -5.09 -6.40
N GLY A 81 -18.05 -5.26 -5.37
CA GLY A 81 -18.19 -6.51 -4.63
C GLY A 81 -16.93 -6.90 -3.85
N LEU A 82 -16.12 -5.92 -3.45
CA LEU A 82 -14.91 -6.13 -2.64
C LEU A 82 -15.28 -6.23 -1.15
N PRO A 83 -14.45 -6.92 -0.33
CA PRO A 83 -14.65 -6.92 1.11
C PRO A 83 -14.52 -5.49 1.68
N PRO A 84 -15.18 -5.19 2.82
CA PRO A 84 -15.00 -3.94 3.53
C PRO A 84 -13.52 -3.69 3.83
N GLY A 85 -13.08 -2.44 3.70
CA GLY A 85 -11.70 -2.07 4.05
C GLY A 85 -11.45 -2.24 5.55
N GLU A 86 -10.21 -2.54 5.94
CA GLU A 86 -9.81 -2.68 7.35
C GLU A 86 -9.89 -1.35 8.12
N HIS A 87 -10.06 -0.23 7.41
CA HIS A 87 -10.03 1.13 7.95
C HIS A 87 -11.32 1.91 7.71
N THR A 88 -12.47 1.23 7.61
CA THR A 88 -13.75 1.92 7.47
C THR A 88 -13.91 2.96 8.55
N ALA A 89 -13.95 4.24 8.14
CA ALA A 89 -14.24 5.39 8.99
C ALA A 89 -15.70 5.35 9.45
N GLY A 90 -16.03 4.39 10.32
CA GLY A 90 -17.16 4.51 11.24
C GLY A 90 -16.79 5.50 12.35
N PRO A 91 -17.77 6.17 12.96
CA PRO A 91 -17.53 6.92 14.19
C PRO A 91 -17.31 5.89 15.31
N ASP A 92 -16.09 5.37 15.41
CA ASP A 92 -15.66 4.65 16.61
C ASP A 92 -15.39 5.71 17.67
N GLU A 93 -16.37 5.85 18.56
CA GLU A 93 -16.28 6.57 19.82
C GLU A 93 -15.35 5.82 20.78
N ASP A 94 -14.07 5.65 20.44
CA ASP A 94 -13.10 5.07 21.38
C ASP A 94 -11.77 5.82 21.30
N GLU A 95 -11.73 6.83 22.17
CA GLU A 95 -10.61 7.25 23.02
C GLU A 95 -9.20 7.39 22.40
N HIS A 96 -8.69 8.61 22.56
CA HIS A 96 -7.28 8.95 22.56
C HIS A 96 -6.43 7.89 23.28
N GLN A 97 -5.73 7.04 22.52
CA GLN A 97 -4.49 6.46 22.96
C GLN A 97 -3.39 6.90 22.02
N GLU A 98 -2.64 7.90 22.49
CA GLU A 98 -1.34 8.29 21.96
C GLU A 98 -0.37 7.12 22.20
N GLN A 99 -0.46 6.11 21.34
CA GLN A 99 0.37 4.93 21.39
C GLN A 99 1.62 5.23 20.57
N ALA A 100 2.78 5.28 21.23
CA ALA A 100 4.06 5.51 20.58
C ALA A 100 4.25 4.51 19.43
N VAL A 101 4.18 4.99 18.19
CA VAL A 101 4.30 4.18 16.98
C VAL A 101 5.74 3.70 16.87
N ALA A 102 5.97 2.44 17.26
CA ALA A 102 7.20 1.75 16.92
C ALA A 102 7.32 1.69 15.38
N PRO A 103 8.54 1.79 14.82
CA PRO A 103 8.72 1.73 13.38
C PRO A 103 8.10 0.44 12.82
N PRO A 104 7.42 0.49 11.66
CA PRO A 104 6.74 -0.69 11.13
C PRO A 104 7.77 -1.78 10.88
N THR A 105 7.66 -2.88 11.62
CA THR A 105 8.38 -4.10 11.30
C THR A 105 7.86 -4.59 9.95
N PRO A 106 8.74 -4.93 8.98
CA PRO A 106 8.29 -5.43 7.69
C PRO A 106 7.43 -6.67 7.91
N ILE A 107 6.17 -6.62 7.45
CA ILE A 107 5.26 -7.74 7.48
C ILE A 107 5.82 -8.80 6.53
N ARG A 108 6.64 -9.72 7.07
CA ARG A 108 6.99 -10.95 6.38
C ARG A 108 5.82 -11.91 6.51
N ARG A 109 4.76 -11.71 5.72
CA ARG A 109 3.77 -12.78 5.48
C ARG A 109 4.58 -14.00 5.02
N PRO A 110 4.46 -15.17 5.66
CA PRO A 110 5.06 -16.38 5.11
C PRO A 110 4.33 -16.65 3.80
N ARG A 111 4.99 -16.32 2.67
CA ARG A 111 4.59 -16.82 1.36
C ARG A 111 4.57 -18.33 1.49
N GLN A 112 3.37 -18.91 1.68
CA GLN A 112 3.12 -20.33 1.49
C GLN A 112 3.41 -20.60 0.02
N ARG A 113 4.69 -20.80 -0.31
CA ARG A 113 5.08 -21.41 -1.56
C ARG A 113 4.43 -22.78 -1.53
N ARG A 114 3.33 -22.95 -2.27
CA ARG A 114 2.93 -24.27 -2.73
C ARG A 114 4.17 -24.86 -3.41
N GLY A 115 4.90 -25.69 -2.68
CA GLY A 115 6.03 -26.43 -3.23
C GLY A 115 5.53 -27.20 -4.45
N LEU A 116 6.39 -27.38 -5.45
CA LEU A 116 6.09 -28.05 -6.72
C LEU A 116 5.79 -29.58 -6.58
N GLY A 117 5.22 -30.00 -5.45
CA GLY A 117 4.98 -31.39 -5.10
C GLY A 117 6.25 -32.14 -4.67
N PRO A 118 6.08 -33.30 -3.99
CA PRO A 118 7.19 -34.18 -3.65
C PRO A 118 7.73 -34.83 -4.93
N GLY A 119 8.76 -34.23 -5.52
CA GLY A 119 9.34 -34.67 -6.80
C GLY A 119 10.16 -33.61 -7.53
N TYR A 120 10.05 -32.34 -7.15
CA TYR A 120 10.86 -31.28 -7.76
C TYR A 120 12.32 -31.32 -7.27
N GLN A 121 13.21 -31.88 -8.09
CA GLN A 121 14.66 -31.72 -7.96
C GLN A 121 15.06 -30.48 -8.79
N GLY A 122 15.23 -29.34 -8.12
CA GLY A 122 15.46 -28.05 -8.77
C GLY A 122 16.59 -28.04 -9.80
N LEU A 123 16.51 -27.10 -10.74
CA LEU A 123 17.52 -26.86 -11.76
C LEU A 123 18.87 -26.52 -11.10
N ARG A 124 19.88 -27.38 -11.28
CA ARG A 124 21.26 -27.04 -10.92
C ARG A 124 21.83 -26.09 -11.95
N ILE A 125 21.97 -24.82 -11.58
CA ILE A 125 22.79 -23.87 -12.34
C ILE A 125 24.26 -24.17 -11.97
N PRO A 126 25.12 -24.56 -12.92
CA PRO A 126 26.54 -24.73 -12.65
C PRO A 126 27.18 -23.38 -12.28
N PRO A 127 28.16 -23.35 -11.36
CA PRO A 127 28.90 -22.13 -11.09
C PRO A 127 29.58 -21.65 -12.37
N GLY A 128 29.21 -20.43 -12.79
CA GLY A 128 29.75 -19.78 -13.99
C GLY A 128 31.26 -19.64 -13.90
N ARG A 129 31.95 -20.03 -14.98
CA ARG A 129 33.37 -19.71 -15.22
C ARG A 129 33.58 -18.21 -15.04
N THR A 130 34.57 -17.86 -14.24
CA THR A 130 35.16 -16.53 -14.25
C THR A 130 35.63 -16.21 -15.66
N ALA A 131 35.05 -15.16 -16.25
CA ALA A 131 35.58 -14.59 -17.48
C ALA A 131 36.92 -13.93 -17.15
N THR A 132 38.01 -14.52 -17.63
CA THR A 132 39.33 -13.90 -17.70
C THR A 132 39.45 -13.19 -19.04
N GLY A 133 39.72 -11.89 -19.01
CA GLY A 133 40.11 -11.07 -20.13
C GLY A 133 40.23 -9.62 -19.66
N ARG A 134 41.29 -8.87 -19.92
CA ARG A 134 42.57 -9.08 -20.60
C ARG A 134 43.54 -8.04 -20.05
#